data_AF-A0A523S3H7-F1
#
_entry.id   AF-A0A523S3H7-F1
#
_cell.length_a   1.000
_cell.length_b   1.000
_cell.length_c   1.000
_cell.angle_alpha   90.00
_cell.angle_beta   90.00
_cell.angle_gamma   90.00
#
_symmetry.space_group_name_H-M   'P 1'
#
loop_
_entity.id
_entity.type
_entity.pdbx_description
1 polymer ?
#
loop_
_entity_poly.entity_id
_entity_poly.type
_entity_poly.pdbx_seq_one_letter_code
_entity_poly.pdbx_strand_id
1 'polypeptide(L)'
;MLSDIESTNDEVESTEDSEKSKKPVRRNFNPMAVYFRTAIMILISYFLFYAFGYALLIMFMLLIEVNILRDTREILSRYSYGFARKAAYFNAAPSVVCLLVLAVNGFTITQSGVPLILPEIEGLTLLCPLLIAAALYGTTNIRKMYVPDLK
;
A
#
# COMPACT_ATOMS: atom_id res chain seq x y z
N MET A 1 53.50 39.57 29.61
CA MET A 1 52.95 39.13 28.30
C MET A 1 52.48 37.70 28.47
N LEU A 2 51.23 37.59 28.92
CA LEU A 2 50.41 36.39 29.06
C LEU A 2 49.21 36.60 28.13
N SER A 3 48.54 35.49 27.76
CA SER A 3 47.43 35.35 26.80
C SER A 3 47.96 34.81 25.44
N ASP A 4 47.52 33.68 24.87
CA ASP A 4 46.30 32.87 25.03
C ASP A 4 46.62 31.42 24.60
N ILE A 5 46.65 30.44 25.51
CA ILE A 5 45.59 29.44 25.77
C ILE A 5 44.74 29.08 24.54
N GLU A 6 45.15 27.95 23.97
CA GLU A 6 44.42 27.07 23.07
C GLU A 6 43.09 26.64 23.74
N SER A 7 41.98 27.28 23.38
CA SER A 7 40.64 26.84 23.76
C SER A 7 40.05 25.98 22.65
N THR A 8 40.10 24.67 22.87
CA THR A 8 39.20 23.69 22.27
C THR A 8 37.76 24.14 22.53
N ASN A 9 37.03 24.50 21.47
CA ASN A 9 35.58 24.68 21.55
C ASN A 9 34.94 23.68 20.59
N ASP A 10 34.36 22.65 21.21
CA ASP A 10 33.38 21.75 20.64
C ASP A 10 32.21 22.55 20.06
N GLU A 11 32.18 22.71 18.75
CA GLU A 11 30.92 22.89 18.03
C GLU A 11 30.53 21.55 17.42
N VAL A 12 29.66 20.86 18.18
CA VAL A 12 28.85 19.73 17.74
C VAL A 12 27.92 20.24 16.64
N GLU A 13 28.40 20.24 15.40
CA GLU A 13 27.59 20.60 14.24
C GLU A 13 27.05 19.34 13.57
N SER A 14 25.73 19.18 13.68
CA SER A 14 24.87 18.34 12.85
C SER A 14 25.13 16.83 12.83
N THR A 15 24.48 16.13 13.77
CA THR A 15 24.03 14.74 13.56
C THR A 15 22.78 14.73 12.67
N GLU A 16 22.90 15.25 11.44
CA GLU A 16 21.86 15.14 10.41
C GLU A 16 22.54 14.73 9.10
N ASP A 17 21.89 13.87 8.32
CA ASP A 17 22.32 13.40 7.01
C ASP A 17 23.47 12.37 6.92
N SER A 18 23.18 11.14 7.35
CA SER A 18 23.78 9.97 6.70
C SER A 18 22.80 8.87 6.30
N GLU A 19 21.54 9.20 6.03
CA GLU A 19 20.79 8.45 5.01
C GLU A 19 21.28 8.90 3.63
N LYS A 20 22.48 8.46 3.23
CA LYS A 20 22.87 8.47 1.82
C LYS A 20 21.84 7.61 1.09
N SER A 21 20.83 8.29 0.55
CA SER A 21 19.85 7.77 -0.40
C SER A 21 20.60 7.00 -1.48
N LYS A 22 20.72 5.69 -1.31
CA LYS A 22 21.24 4.81 -2.36
C LYS A 22 20.33 5.05 -3.56
N LYS A 23 20.90 5.54 -4.66
CA LYS A 23 20.12 5.70 -5.89
C LYS A 23 19.52 4.35 -6.24
N PRO A 24 18.19 4.25 -6.40
CA PRO A 24 17.53 2.98 -6.58
C PRO A 24 17.96 2.32 -7.88
N VAL A 25 18.41 1.08 -7.80
CA VAL A 25 18.59 0.25 -8.99
C VAL A 25 17.19 -0.10 -9.51
N ARG A 26 16.83 0.51 -10.63
CA ARG A 26 15.54 0.29 -11.30
C ARG A 26 15.64 -0.84 -12.31
N ARG A 27 14.65 -1.73 -12.35
CA ARG A 27 14.52 -2.76 -13.38
C ARG A 27 13.64 -2.27 -14.53
N ASN A 28 13.92 -2.76 -15.74
CA ASN A 28 12.98 -2.62 -16.84
C ASN A 28 11.70 -3.37 -16.50
N PHE A 29 10.60 -2.64 -16.47
CA PHE A 29 9.30 -3.10 -16.02
C PHE A 29 8.28 -2.86 -17.13
N ASN A 30 7.44 -3.87 -17.42
CA ASN A 30 6.32 -3.74 -18.32
C ASN A 30 5.04 -3.40 -17.52
N PRO A 31 4.62 -2.12 -17.48
CA PRO A 31 3.42 -1.71 -16.75
C PRO A 31 2.14 -2.33 -17.31
N MET A 32 2.08 -2.56 -18.62
CA MET A 32 0.87 -3.03 -19.30
C MET A 32 0.41 -4.40 -18.78
N ALA A 33 1.35 -5.30 -18.51
CA ALA A 33 1.04 -6.61 -17.95
C ALA A 33 0.40 -6.53 -16.56
N VAL A 34 0.76 -5.53 -15.74
CA VAL A 34 0.17 -5.35 -14.40
C VAL A 34 -1.19 -4.67 -14.51
N TYR A 35 -1.35 -3.70 -15.42
CA TYR A 35 -2.65 -3.11 -15.71
C TYR A 35 -3.67 -4.16 -16.16
N PHE A 36 -3.29 -5.03 -17.09
CA PHE A 36 -4.17 -6.09 -17.59
C PHE A 36 -4.60 -7.06 -16.47
N ARG A 37 -3.67 -7.48 -15.61
CA ARG A 37 -4.01 -8.32 -14.44
C ARG A 37 -4.94 -7.60 -13.47
N THR A 38 -4.72 -6.30 -13.25
CA THR A 38 -5.56 -5.51 -12.34
C THR A 38 -6.97 -5.33 -12.89
N ALA A 39 -7.10 -5.07 -14.18
CA ALA A 39 -8.40 -5.01 -14.86
C ALA A 39 -9.15 -6.34 -14.73
N ILE A 40 -8.48 -7.47 -14.95
CA ILE A 40 -9.10 -8.80 -14.75
C ILE A 40 -9.56 -8.99 -13.30
N MET A 41 -8.74 -8.63 -12.31
CA MET A 41 -9.14 -8.73 -10.91
C MET A 41 -10.37 -7.89 -10.61
N ILE A 42 -10.44 -6.66 -11.12
CA ILE A 42 -11.62 -5.79 -10.96
C ILE A 42 -12.86 -6.44 -11.58
N LEU A 43 -12.76 -6.97 -12.79
CA LEU A 43 -13.87 -7.66 -13.45
C LEU A 43 -14.33 -8.88 -12.66
N ILE A 44 -13.41 -9.71 -12.16
CA ILE A 44 -13.72 -10.85 -11.30
C ILE A 44 -14.42 -10.38 -10.03
N SER A 45 -13.98 -9.27 -9.43
CA SER A 45 -14.58 -8.70 -8.22
C SER A 45 -16.05 -8.37 -8.43
N TYR A 46 -16.37 -7.62 -9.50
CA TYR A 46 -17.74 -7.24 -9.81
C TYR A 46 -18.59 -8.45 -10.23
N PHE A 47 -17.99 -9.42 -10.93
CA PHE A 47 -18.67 -10.69 -11.23
C PHE A 47 -19.05 -11.45 -9.96
N LEU A 48 -18.12 -11.59 -9.00
CA LEU A 48 -18.38 -12.26 -7.71
C LEU A 48 -19.45 -11.54 -6.91
N PHE A 49 -19.41 -10.20 -6.90
CA PHE A 49 -20.45 -9.39 -6.28
C PHE A 49 -21.82 -9.65 -6.91
N TYR A 50 -21.91 -9.63 -8.23
CA TYR A 50 -23.19 -9.82 -8.93
C TYR A 50 -23.75 -11.24 -8.76
N ALA A 51 -22.88 -12.26 -8.78
CA ALA A 51 -23.30 -13.66 -8.70
C ALA A 51 -23.57 -14.14 -7.27
N PHE A 52 -22.83 -13.64 -6.27
CA PHE A 52 -22.82 -14.19 -4.90
C PHE A 52 -22.93 -13.13 -3.80
N GLY A 53 -23.06 -11.85 -4.16
CA GLY A 53 -23.22 -10.74 -3.22
C GLY A 53 -21.94 -10.35 -2.46
N TYR A 54 -22.13 -9.62 -1.37
CA TYR A 54 -21.04 -9.05 -0.58
C TYR A 54 -20.17 -10.11 0.11
N ALA A 55 -20.74 -11.24 0.56
CA ALA A 55 -19.98 -12.24 1.32
C ALA A 55 -18.79 -12.79 0.52
N LEU A 56 -19.02 -13.22 -0.72
CA LEU A 56 -17.94 -13.78 -1.55
C LEU A 56 -16.98 -12.69 -2.04
N LEU A 57 -17.49 -11.48 -2.33
CA LEU A 57 -16.65 -10.33 -2.65
C LEU A 57 -15.69 -10.01 -1.51
N ILE A 58 -16.16 -9.96 -0.27
CA ILE A 58 -15.35 -9.69 0.93
C ILE A 58 -14.28 -10.77 1.10
N MET A 59 -14.64 -12.06 0.97
CA MET A 59 -13.67 -13.16 1.06
C MET A 59 -12.59 -13.04 -0.02
N PHE A 60 -12.97 -12.73 -1.26
CA PHE A 60 -12.02 -12.55 -2.35
C PHE A 60 -11.09 -11.35 -2.10
N MET A 61 -11.64 -10.22 -1.63
CA MET A 61 -10.86 -9.03 -1.26
C MET A 61 -9.91 -9.30 -0.09
N LEU A 62 -10.32 -10.10 0.89
CA LEU A 62 -9.45 -10.53 1.99
C LEU A 62 -8.25 -11.33 1.48
N LEU A 63 -8.43 -12.23 0.50
CA LEU A 63 -7.32 -12.97 -0.12
C LEU A 63 -6.36 -12.02 -0.85
N ILE A 64 -6.88 -10.99 -1.52
CA ILE A 64 -6.06 -9.94 -2.14
C ILE A 64 -5.30 -9.16 -1.07
N GLU A 65 -5.97 -8.77 0.02
CA GLU A 65 -5.37 -8.00 1.11
C GLU A 65 -4.20 -8.75 1.77
N VAL A 66 -4.32 -10.06 1.97
CA VAL A 66 -3.22 -10.90 2.46
C VAL A 66 -2.00 -10.81 1.54
N ASN A 67 -2.18 -10.78 0.22
CA ASN A 67 -1.08 -10.59 -0.72
C ASN A 67 -0.47 -9.19 -0.62
N ILE A 68 -1.30 -8.13 -0.50
CA ILE A 68 -0.83 -6.75 -0.32
C ILE A 68 0.03 -6.64 0.94
N LEU A 69 -0.45 -7.17 2.07
CA LEU A 69 0.26 -7.10 3.34
C LEU A 69 1.55 -7.93 3.33
N ARG A 70 1.53 -9.12 2.70
CA ARG A 70 2.74 -9.94 2.54
C ARG A 70 3.79 -9.20 1.71
N ASP A 71 3.39 -8.66 0.57
CA ASP A 71 4.29 -7.96 -0.34
C ASP A 71 4.80 -6.64 0.28
N THR A 72 3.95 -5.95 1.03
CA THR A 72 4.33 -4.76 1.80
C THR A 72 5.37 -5.12 2.86
N ARG A 73 5.16 -6.20 3.63
CA ARG A 73 6.13 -6.69 4.62
C ARG A 73 7.47 -7.05 3.96
N GLU A 74 7.43 -7.68 2.79
CA GLU A 74 8.65 -7.98 2.02
C GLU A 74 9.37 -6.70 1.60
N ILE A 75 8.64 -5.70 1.10
CA ILE A 75 9.22 -4.40 0.72
C ILE A 75 9.87 -3.73 1.94
N LEU A 76 9.16 -3.67 3.06
CA LEU A 76 9.63 -3.01 4.27
C LEU A 76 10.87 -3.67 4.89
N SER A 77 11.05 -4.98 4.68
CA SER A 77 12.17 -5.75 5.24
C SER A 77 13.37 -5.88 4.31
N ARG A 78 13.17 -5.82 2.98
CA ARG A 78 14.21 -6.07 1.97
C ARG A 78 14.63 -4.84 1.15
N TYR A 79 13.96 -3.70 1.30
CA TYR A 79 14.25 -2.50 0.50
C TYR A 79 14.63 -1.35 1.44
N SER A 80 15.84 -0.83 1.29
CA SER A 80 16.37 0.32 2.05
C SER A 80 15.85 1.66 1.53
N TYR A 81 15.30 1.69 0.31
CA TYR A 81 14.84 2.93 -0.31
C TYR A 81 13.61 3.49 0.41
N GLY A 82 13.76 4.67 1.03
CA GLY A 82 12.68 5.35 1.75
C GLY A 82 11.41 5.55 0.91
N PHE A 83 11.55 5.87 -0.39
CA PHE A 83 10.41 6.01 -1.30
C PHE A 83 9.62 4.70 -1.47
N ALA A 84 10.30 3.57 -1.71
CA ALA A 84 9.64 2.27 -1.89
C ALA A 84 8.87 1.85 -0.64
N ARG A 85 9.46 2.07 0.55
CA ARG A 85 8.83 1.78 1.84
C ARG A 85 7.60 2.67 2.10
N LYS A 86 7.72 3.99 1.89
CA LYS A 86 6.62 4.95 2.06
C LYS A 86 5.47 4.65 1.10
N ALA A 87 5.78 4.37 -0.16
CA ALA A 87 4.77 4.01 -1.16
C ALA A 87 4.08 2.68 -0.84
N ALA A 88 4.80 1.68 -0.30
CA ALA A 88 4.19 0.43 0.13
C ALA A 88 3.21 0.64 1.29
N TYR A 89 3.58 1.44 2.29
CA TYR A 89 2.66 1.84 3.37
C TYR A 89 1.44 2.61 2.85
N PHE A 90 1.65 3.55 1.93
CA PHE A 90 0.57 4.33 1.33
C PHE A 90 -0.41 3.47 0.52
N ASN A 91 0.02 2.35 -0.04
CA ASN A 91 -0.88 1.40 -0.70
C ASN A 91 -1.63 0.53 0.31
N ALA A 92 -0.92 -0.02 1.32
CA ALA A 92 -1.48 -0.97 2.27
C ALA A 92 -2.45 -0.32 3.28
N ALA A 93 -2.18 0.88 3.78
CA ALA A 93 -3.03 1.47 4.80
C ALA A 93 -4.45 1.78 4.28
N PRO A 94 -4.63 2.43 3.11
CA PRO A 94 -5.96 2.63 2.53
C PRO A 94 -6.65 1.34 2.11
N SER A 95 -5.92 0.29 1.69
CA SER A 95 -6.54 -1.00 1.33
C SER A 95 -7.17 -1.69 2.54
N VAL A 96 -6.48 -1.69 3.69
CA VAL A 96 -7.04 -2.20 4.95
C VAL A 96 -8.29 -1.43 5.34
N VAL A 97 -8.26 -0.09 5.27
CA VAL A 97 -9.43 0.74 5.57
C VAL A 97 -10.58 0.42 4.60
N CYS A 98 -10.30 0.29 3.31
CA CYS A 98 -11.31 -0.07 2.31
C CYS A 98 -11.89 -1.46 2.56
N LEU A 99 -11.09 -2.44 3.00
CA LEU A 99 -11.59 -3.76 3.33
C LEU A 99 -12.54 -3.71 4.54
N LEU A 100 -12.21 -2.91 5.56
CA LEU A 100 -13.08 -2.72 6.72
C LEU A 100 -14.40 -2.04 6.33
N VAL A 101 -14.34 -0.98 5.51
CA VAL A 101 -15.54 -0.31 4.98
C VAL A 101 -16.39 -1.29 4.18
N LEU A 102 -15.77 -2.06 3.27
CA LEU A 102 -16.45 -3.07 2.48
C LEU A 102 -17.10 -4.16 3.35
N ALA A 103 -16.40 -4.65 4.38
CA ALA A 103 -16.89 -5.71 5.23
C ALA A 103 -18.06 -5.24 6.10
N VAL A 104 -17.92 -4.08 6.76
CA VAL A 104 -18.94 -3.52 7.63
C VAL A 104 -20.16 -3.10 6.83
N ASN A 105 -19.99 -2.29 5.77
CA ASN A 105 -21.13 -1.87 4.95
C ASN A 105 -21.75 -3.04 4.19
N GLY A 106 -20.95 -3.95 3.65
CA GLY A 106 -21.46 -5.14 2.98
C GLY A 106 -22.32 -5.98 3.93
N PHE A 107 -21.88 -6.18 5.16
CA PHE A 107 -22.67 -6.86 6.19
C PHE A 107 -23.97 -6.09 6.50
N THR A 108 -23.90 -4.80 6.81
CA THR A 108 -25.12 -4.05 7.17
C THR A 108 -26.09 -3.92 6.02
N ILE A 109 -25.62 -3.74 4.79
CA ILE A 109 -26.49 -3.73 3.59
C ILE A 109 -27.23 -5.06 3.46
N THR A 110 -26.59 -6.21 3.74
CA THR A 110 -27.29 -7.51 3.70
C THR A 110 -28.32 -7.70 4.80
N GLN A 111 -28.19 -7.02 5.95
CA GLN A 111 -29.09 -7.18 7.10
C GLN A 111 -30.22 -6.14 7.10
N SER A 112 -29.89 -4.86 6.87
CA SER A 112 -30.81 -3.73 7.01
C SER A 112 -31.05 -2.97 5.70
N GLY A 113 -30.37 -3.33 4.61
CA GLY A 113 -30.47 -2.64 3.32
C GLY A 113 -29.73 -1.30 3.25
N VAL A 114 -29.03 -0.90 4.31
CA VAL A 114 -28.38 0.42 4.42
C VAL A 114 -26.91 0.28 4.86
N PRO A 115 -25.96 1.03 4.24
CA PRO A 115 -24.58 1.10 4.72
C PRO A 115 -24.48 1.77 6.10
N LEU A 116 -23.49 1.37 6.90
CA LEU A 116 -23.26 1.96 8.23
C LEU A 116 -22.22 3.08 8.21
N ILE A 117 -21.14 2.89 7.48
CA ILE A 117 -20.03 3.82 7.37
C ILE A 117 -20.27 4.72 6.16
N LEU A 118 -20.35 6.03 6.42
CA LEU A 118 -20.56 7.08 5.40
C LEU A 118 -21.72 6.76 4.45
N PRO A 119 -22.95 6.59 4.98
CA PRO A 119 -24.10 6.23 4.17
C PRO A 119 -24.47 7.29 3.13
N GLU A 120 -24.01 8.54 3.30
CA GLU A 120 -24.24 9.64 2.38
C GLU A 120 -23.44 9.50 1.07
N ILE A 121 -22.42 8.64 1.05
CA ILE A 121 -21.58 8.42 -0.13
C ILE A 121 -22.08 7.17 -0.86
N GLU A 122 -22.97 7.39 -1.83
CA GLU A 122 -23.49 6.33 -2.68
C GLU A 122 -22.35 5.59 -3.40
N GLY A 123 -22.42 4.26 -3.38
CA GLY A 123 -21.45 3.42 -4.07
C GLY A 123 -20.07 3.29 -3.39
N LEU A 124 -19.83 3.93 -2.24
CA LEU A 124 -18.56 3.80 -1.50
C LEU A 124 -18.15 2.34 -1.28
N THR A 125 -19.10 1.51 -0.85
CA THR A 125 -18.89 0.07 -0.62
C THR A 125 -18.41 -0.65 -1.89
N LEU A 126 -18.94 -0.29 -3.07
CA LEU A 126 -18.58 -0.89 -4.35
C LEU A 126 -17.32 -0.27 -4.98
N LEU A 127 -16.86 0.86 -4.46
CA LEU A 127 -15.59 1.48 -4.81
C LEU A 127 -14.42 0.82 -4.08
N CYS A 128 -14.63 0.30 -2.87
CA CYS A 128 -13.57 -0.35 -2.07
C CYS A 128 -12.81 -1.46 -2.82
N PRO A 129 -13.46 -2.40 -3.53
CA PRO A 129 -12.75 -3.41 -4.36
C PRO A 129 -11.76 -2.81 -5.36
N LEU A 130 -12.14 -1.69 -5.99
CA LEU A 130 -11.29 -1.00 -6.95
C LEU A 130 -10.04 -0.43 -6.26
N LEU A 131 -10.21 0.18 -5.10
CA LEU A 131 -9.11 0.77 -4.33
C LEU A 131 -8.15 -0.30 -3.78
N ILE A 132 -8.69 -1.44 -3.33
CA ILE A 132 -7.87 -2.60 -2.92
C ILE A 132 -7.08 -3.14 -4.12
N ALA A 133 -7.71 -3.30 -5.29
CA ALA A 133 -7.02 -3.73 -6.50
C ALA A 133 -5.93 -2.72 -6.94
N ALA A 134 -6.18 -1.42 -6.80
CA ALA A 134 -5.21 -0.36 -7.07
C ALA A 134 -4.01 -0.42 -6.09
N ALA A 135 -4.25 -0.73 -4.81
CA ALA A 135 -3.19 -0.94 -3.83
C ALA A 135 -2.32 -2.16 -4.14
N LEU A 136 -2.94 -3.27 -4.59
CA LEU A 136 -2.19 -4.45 -5.07
C LEU A 136 -1.34 -4.11 -6.29
N TYR A 137 -1.89 -3.34 -7.24
CA TYR A 137 -1.15 -2.83 -8.39
C TYR A 137 0.05 -2.00 -7.95
N GLY A 138 -0.15 -1.01 -7.08
CA GLY A 138 0.90 -0.14 -6.57
C GLY A 138 2.02 -0.93 -5.89
N THR A 139 1.66 -1.89 -5.05
CA THR A 139 2.62 -2.74 -4.32
C THR A 139 3.40 -3.65 -5.27
N THR A 140 2.71 -4.27 -6.24
CA THR A 140 3.35 -5.10 -7.27
C THR A 140 4.33 -4.30 -8.13
N ASN A 141 3.97 -3.06 -8.47
CA ASN A 141 4.83 -2.17 -9.23
C ASN A 141 6.12 -1.84 -8.49
N ILE A 142 6.04 -1.57 -7.19
CA ILE A 142 7.23 -1.31 -6.38
C ILE A 142 8.18 -2.52 -6.44
N ARG A 143 7.67 -3.74 -6.26
CA ARG A 143 8.48 -4.96 -6.31
C ARG A 143 9.15 -5.18 -7.68
N LYS A 144 8.46 -4.81 -8.75
CA LYS A 144 8.98 -4.97 -10.11
C LYS A 144 9.94 -3.87 -10.51
N MET A 145 9.74 -2.65 -10.04
CA MET A 145 10.59 -1.50 -10.35
C MET A 145 11.89 -1.52 -9.55
N TYR A 146 11.85 -1.86 -8.27
CA TYR A 146 13.00 -1.77 -7.37
C TYR A 146 13.66 -3.15 -7.17
N VAL A 147 14.99 -3.17 -7.19
CA VAL A 147 15.76 -4.36 -6.80
C VAL A 147 15.82 -4.40 -5.26
N PRO A 148 15.49 -5.54 -4.61
CA PRO A 148 15.69 -5.67 -3.17
C PRO A 148 17.18 -5.59 -2.83
N ASP A 149 17.52 -5.05 -1.66
CA ASP A 149 18.88 -5.15 -1.16
C ASP A 149 19.18 -6.62 -0.90
N LEU A 150 20.18 -7.16 -1.59
CA LEU A 150 20.72 -8.48 -1.30
C LEU A 150 21.14 -8.48 0.17
N LYS A 151 20.42 -9.24 1.01
CA LYS A 151 20.94 -9.70 2.30
C LYS A 151 21.65 -11.02 2.08
#